data_AF-A0A7D9IM08-F1
#
_entry.id   AF-A0A7D9IM08-F1
#
_cell.length_a   1.000
_cell.length_b   1.000
_cell.length_c   1.000
_cell.angle_alpha   90.00
_cell.angle_beta   90.00
_cell.angle_gamma   90.00
#
_symmetry.space_group_name_H-M   'P 1'
#
loop_
_entity.id
_entity.type
_entity.pdbx_description
1 polymer ?
#
loop_
_entity_poly.entity_id
_entity_poly.type
_entity_poly.pdbx_seq_one_letter_code
_entity_poly.pdbx_strand_id
1 'polypeptide(L)'
;MKALAGVKMSFDLQKVLHKDEPFVRGFREENTSLLSHLYLILRSSRQHRRSFLLSLLRMIDDEKKNGLDMLLFVVDTMAFFPYSTLEEPLFVIHNIDSKLSFSGMNILQSFQQALTPVQTENGDVRDDVEDNAEKIFERLPTDLKLLESCWKSWQNCMLLLHLRHHLKETYNLHDSKCRKYSPSEPSKAYDKAITRKPGVKFHPGQPICCLESGCMLPSREEFVEQYLEFKTMIMNLDKSEDDSDHDSTGRESPSGETGGESCQDTVQSKEKRPAKPRKTPSRKTPSSSKARPKPRSKKKRKKISFQ
;
A
#
# COMPACT_ATOMS: atom_id res chain seq x y z
N MET A 1 13.95 -19.97 -2.59
CA MET A 1 13.33 -20.18 -1.26
C MET A 1 12.00 -20.90 -1.45
N LYS A 2 11.66 -21.90 -0.62
CA LYS A 2 10.39 -22.67 -0.69
C LYS A 2 9.20 -21.99 0.01
N ALA A 3 9.35 -20.74 0.46
CA ALA A 3 8.34 -20.04 1.26
C ALA A 3 6.97 -19.99 0.55
N LEU A 4 6.91 -19.67 -0.74
CA LEU A 4 5.66 -19.62 -1.51
C LEU A 4 4.94 -20.98 -1.57
N ALA A 5 5.68 -22.09 -1.67
CA ALA A 5 5.07 -23.42 -1.63
C ALA A 5 4.43 -23.67 -0.26
N GLY A 6 5.07 -23.22 0.83
CA GLY A 6 4.49 -23.28 2.17
C GLY A 6 3.23 -22.42 2.31
N VAL A 7 3.17 -21.24 1.68
CA VAL A 7 1.97 -20.40 1.65
C VAL A 7 0.82 -21.13 0.96
N LYS A 8 1.07 -21.75 -0.19
CA LYS A 8 0.07 -22.56 -0.93
C LYS A 8 -0.42 -23.75 -0.11
N MET A 9 0.50 -24.52 0.47
CA MET A 9 0.15 -25.65 1.34
C MET A 9 -0.65 -25.21 2.58
N SER A 10 -0.35 -24.04 3.13
CA SER A 10 -1.12 -23.48 4.24
C SER A 10 -2.55 -23.16 3.82
N PHE A 11 -2.75 -22.58 2.63
CA PHE A 11 -4.07 -22.33 2.09
C PHE A 11 -4.84 -23.63 1.84
N ASP A 12 -4.20 -24.63 1.22
CA ASP A 12 -4.81 -25.94 0.98
C ASP A 12 -5.22 -26.61 2.31
N LEU A 13 -4.40 -26.48 3.35
CA LEU A 13 -4.74 -26.96 4.69
C LEU A 13 -5.97 -26.24 5.25
N GLN A 14 -6.05 -24.91 5.13
CA GLN A 14 -7.20 -24.16 5.61
C GLN A 14 -8.48 -24.55 4.86
N LYS A 15 -8.42 -24.82 3.55
CA LYS A 15 -9.56 -25.36 2.79
C LYS A 15 -10.07 -26.68 3.34
N VAL A 16 -9.16 -27.55 3.80
CA VAL A 16 -9.53 -28.84 4.39
C VAL A 16 -10.13 -28.68 5.78
N LEU A 17 -9.68 -27.68 6.54
CA LEU A 17 -10.19 -27.41 7.90
C LEU A 17 -11.54 -26.68 7.90
N HIS A 18 -11.78 -25.83 6.91
CA HIS A 18 -12.97 -24.97 6.79
C HIS A 18 -13.78 -25.33 5.54
N LYS A 19 -14.16 -26.60 5.38
CA LYS A 19 -14.85 -27.09 4.17
C LYS A 19 -16.24 -26.50 3.95
N ASP A 20 -16.89 -26.07 5.02
CA ASP A 20 -18.25 -25.55 4.99
C ASP A 20 -18.28 -24.05 4.68
N GLU A 21 -17.12 -23.38 4.67
CA GLU A 21 -16.99 -21.97 4.33
C GLU A 21 -16.80 -21.78 2.82
N PRO A 22 -17.41 -20.73 2.22
CA PRO A 22 -17.35 -20.52 0.77
C PRO A 22 -15.95 -20.16 0.25
N PHE A 23 -15.12 -19.55 1.10
CA PHE A 23 -13.75 -19.15 0.79
C PHE A 23 -12.91 -19.07 2.08
N VAL A 24 -11.59 -19.05 1.94
CA VAL A 24 -10.67 -19.10 3.07
C VAL A 24 -10.12 -17.71 3.41
N ARG A 25 -10.19 -17.33 4.69
CA ARG A 25 -9.56 -16.10 5.21
C ARG A 25 -8.12 -16.34 5.68
N GLY A 26 -7.26 -15.34 5.51
CA GLY A 26 -5.83 -15.37 5.86
C GLY A 26 -5.47 -14.99 7.30
N PHE A 27 -6.45 -14.85 8.19
CA PHE A 27 -6.26 -14.43 9.58
C PHE A 27 -7.16 -15.20 10.55
N ARG A 28 -6.85 -15.07 11.84
CA ARG A 28 -7.63 -15.58 12.97
C ARG A 28 -8.49 -14.47 13.59
N GLU A 29 -9.46 -14.83 14.42
CA GLU A 29 -10.43 -13.93 15.07
C GLU A 29 -9.82 -12.65 15.69
N GLU A 30 -8.59 -12.71 16.21
CA GLU A 30 -7.87 -11.55 16.78
C GLU A 30 -7.17 -10.66 15.72
N ASN A 31 -7.55 -10.74 14.44
CA ASN A 31 -6.89 -9.99 13.36
C ASN A 31 -5.38 -10.27 13.29
N THR A 32 -5.02 -11.53 13.53
CA THR A 32 -3.64 -12.03 13.44
C THR A 32 -3.47 -12.89 12.20
N SER A 33 -2.44 -12.61 11.41
CA SER A 33 -2.15 -13.36 10.19
C SER A 33 -1.85 -14.82 10.51
N LEU A 34 -2.41 -15.75 9.72
CA LEU A 34 -2.12 -17.19 9.85
C LEU A 34 -0.64 -17.50 9.59
N LEU A 35 0.07 -16.63 8.87
CA LEU A 35 1.49 -16.75 8.55
C LEU A 35 2.36 -15.80 9.38
N SER A 36 1.86 -15.28 10.51
CA SER A 36 2.61 -14.37 11.39
C SER A 36 3.96 -14.95 11.81
N HIS A 37 4.02 -16.22 12.20
CA HIS A 37 5.26 -16.84 12.65
C HIS A 37 6.30 -16.96 11.50
N LEU A 38 5.85 -17.36 10.31
CA LEU A 38 6.70 -17.38 9.12
C LEU A 38 7.27 -15.98 8.81
N TYR A 39 6.43 -14.96 8.88
CA TYR A 39 6.85 -13.58 8.68
C TYR A 39 7.91 -13.15 9.69
N LEU A 40 7.72 -13.44 10.98
CA LEU A 40 8.66 -13.09 12.04
C LEU A 40 10.05 -13.71 11.85
N ILE A 41 10.13 -14.95 11.36
CA ILE A 41 11.41 -15.60 11.03
C ILE A 41 12.15 -14.83 9.93
N LEU A 42 11.42 -14.48 8.86
CA LEU A 42 11.97 -13.79 7.69
C LEU A 42 12.25 -12.30 7.96
N ARG A 43 11.57 -11.70 8.93
CA ARG A 43 11.64 -10.25 9.25
C ARG A 43 13.04 -9.79 9.66
N SER A 44 13.83 -10.69 10.25
CA SER A 44 15.21 -10.43 10.74
C SER A 44 16.16 -9.93 9.65
N SER A 45 15.99 -10.40 8.40
CA SER A 45 16.78 -9.96 7.25
C SER A 45 15.94 -9.10 6.34
N ARG A 46 16.34 -7.83 6.18
CA ARG A 46 15.68 -6.87 5.27
C ARG A 46 15.53 -7.44 3.85
N GLN A 47 16.57 -8.12 3.35
CA GLN A 47 16.56 -8.71 2.01
C GLN A 47 15.56 -9.87 1.90
N HIS A 48 15.55 -10.80 2.86
CA HIS A 48 14.61 -11.92 2.85
C HIS A 48 13.16 -11.45 3.04
N ARG A 49 12.93 -10.51 3.96
CA ARG A 49 11.63 -9.87 4.18
C ARG A 49 11.09 -9.23 2.91
N ARG A 50 11.88 -8.35 2.28
CA ARG A 50 11.48 -7.68 1.02
C ARG A 50 11.25 -8.69 -0.10
N SER A 51 12.12 -9.69 -0.24
CA SER A 51 11.96 -10.75 -1.24
C SER A 51 10.67 -11.55 -1.02
N PHE A 52 10.32 -11.85 0.23
CA PHE A 52 9.09 -12.57 0.56
C PHE A 52 7.84 -11.72 0.27
N LEU A 53 7.79 -10.48 0.75
CA LEU A 53 6.68 -9.55 0.48
C LEU A 53 6.47 -9.34 -1.04
N LEU A 54 7.54 -9.13 -1.80
CA LEU A 54 7.48 -9.04 -3.26
C LEU A 54 6.96 -10.34 -3.89
N SER A 55 7.31 -11.49 -3.33
CA SER A 55 6.86 -12.77 -3.85
C SER A 55 5.37 -12.97 -3.62
N LEU A 56 4.83 -12.53 -2.49
CA LEU A 56 3.38 -12.53 -2.23
C LEU A 56 2.64 -11.57 -3.17
N LEU A 57 3.13 -10.33 -3.34
CA LEU A 57 2.53 -9.37 -4.27
C LEU A 57 2.55 -9.86 -5.72
N ARG A 58 3.61 -10.58 -6.14
CA ARG A 58 3.67 -11.20 -7.47
C ARG A 58 2.67 -12.33 -7.67
N MET A 59 2.20 -12.99 -6.61
CA MET A 59 1.16 -14.01 -6.75
C MET A 59 -0.16 -13.39 -7.21
N ILE A 60 -0.43 -12.15 -6.80
CA ILE A 60 -1.69 -11.45 -7.09
C ILE A 60 -1.80 -11.11 -8.59
N ASP A 61 -0.69 -10.88 -9.28
CA ASP A 61 -0.70 -10.63 -10.73
C ASP A 61 -0.73 -11.91 -11.58
N ASP A 62 -0.47 -13.09 -10.99
CA ASP A 62 -0.37 -14.35 -11.73
C ASP A 62 -1.74 -15.05 -11.83
N GLU A 63 -2.65 -14.42 -12.59
CA GLU A 63 -4.03 -14.85 -12.80
C GLU A 63 -4.16 -16.29 -13.30
N LYS A 64 -3.16 -16.76 -14.06
CA LYS A 64 -3.18 -18.12 -14.62
C LYS A 64 -2.92 -19.19 -13.57
N LYS A 65 -2.31 -18.84 -12.44
CA LYS A 65 -1.85 -19.81 -11.42
C LYS A 65 -2.63 -19.76 -10.13
N ASN A 66 -3.28 -18.65 -9.81
CA ASN A 66 -3.92 -18.44 -8.52
C ASN A 66 -5.34 -17.91 -8.73
N GLY A 67 -6.33 -18.59 -8.17
CA GLY A 67 -7.71 -18.11 -8.14
C GLY A 67 -7.93 -17.04 -7.07
N LEU A 68 -9.02 -16.27 -7.19
CA LEU A 68 -9.33 -15.13 -6.33
C LEU A 68 -9.34 -15.48 -4.83
N ASP A 69 -9.81 -16.67 -4.46
CA ASP A 69 -9.84 -17.18 -3.07
C ASP A 69 -8.42 -17.31 -2.46
N MET A 70 -7.46 -17.82 -3.23
CA MET A 70 -6.06 -17.86 -2.80
C MET A 70 -5.48 -16.44 -2.65
N LEU A 71 -5.86 -15.52 -3.52
CA LEU A 71 -5.39 -14.15 -3.49
C LEU A 71 -5.98 -13.39 -2.29
N LEU A 72 -7.25 -13.63 -1.96
CA LEU A 72 -7.88 -13.14 -0.74
C LEU A 72 -7.12 -13.61 0.49
N PHE A 73 -6.83 -14.92 0.60
CA PHE A 73 -6.02 -15.48 1.69
C PHE A 73 -4.65 -14.79 1.82
N VAL A 74 -3.95 -14.56 0.70
CA VAL A 74 -2.65 -13.88 0.69
C VAL A 74 -2.77 -12.43 1.16
N VAL A 75 -3.77 -11.69 0.66
CA VAL A 75 -3.95 -10.28 0.98
C VAL A 75 -4.40 -10.08 2.42
N ASP A 76 -5.31 -10.90 2.92
CA ASP A 76 -5.66 -11.01 4.34
C ASP A 76 -4.42 -11.22 5.21
N THR A 77 -3.59 -12.19 4.83
CA THR A 77 -2.34 -12.50 5.53
C THR A 77 -1.44 -11.26 5.59
N MET A 78 -1.32 -10.52 4.49
CA MET A 78 -0.49 -9.32 4.39
C MET A 78 -1.07 -8.13 5.18
N ALA A 79 -2.39 -7.98 5.24
CA ALA A 79 -3.07 -6.96 6.04
C ALA A 79 -2.73 -7.14 7.54
N PHE A 80 -2.65 -8.40 7.98
CA PHE A 80 -2.47 -8.75 9.38
C PHE A 80 -1.06 -9.18 9.80
N PHE A 81 -0.04 -8.97 8.95
CA PHE A 81 1.34 -9.22 9.38
C PHE A 81 1.74 -8.31 10.55
N PRO A 82 2.56 -8.82 11.48
CA PRO A 82 3.04 -8.05 12.62
C PRO A 82 4.19 -7.11 12.21
N TYR A 83 3.87 -6.10 11.39
CA TYR A 83 4.82 -5.07 10.98
C TYR A 83 5.28 -4.28 12.21
N SER A 84 6.60 -4.09 12.31
CA SER A 84 7.25 -3.54 13.50
C SER A 84 7.95 -2.22 13.26
N THR A 85 8.41 -1.98 12.03
CA THR A 85 9.05 -0.74 11.62
C THR A 85 8.31 -0.11 10.45
N LEU A 86 8.38 1.22 10.37
CA LEU A 86 7.72 2.04 9.36
C LEU A 86 8.09 1.64 7.93
N GLU A 87 9.32 1.16 7.71
CA GLU A 87 9.77 0.69 6.40
C GLU A 87 8.90 -0.43 5.84
N GLU A 88 8.38 -1.33 6.69
CA GLU A 88 7.69 -2.54 6.24
C GLU A 88 6.36 -2.24 5.52
N PRO A 89 5.39 -1.53 6.11
CA PRO A 89 4.15 -1.19 5.40
C PRO A 89 4.38 -0.21 4.25
N LEU A 90 5.34 0.74 4.36
CA LEU A 90 5.68 1.63 3.25
C LEU A 90 6.22 0.87 2.05
N PHE A 91 7.06 -0.16 2.28
CA PHE A 91 7.55 -1.01 1.21
C PHE A 91 6.42 -1.75 0.49
N VAL A 92 5.44 -2.27 1.25
CA VAL A 92 4.27 -2.94 0.66
C VAL A 92 3.44 -1.96 -0.15
N ILE A 93 3.07 -0.81 0.43
CA ILE A 93 2.27 0.23 -0.25
C ILE A 93 2.96 0.70 -1.53
N HIS A 94 4.25 1.02 -1.50
CA HIS A 94 4.98 1.46 -2.69
C HIS A 94 4.95 0.45 -3.84
N ASN A 95 5.06 -0.85 -3.53
CA ASN A 95 4.98 -1.89 -4.56
C ASN A 95 3.54 -2.11 -5.03
N ILE A 96 2.54 -1.89 -4.17
CA ILE A 96 1.14 -1.88 -4.56
C ILE A 96 0.89 -0.71 -5.52
N ASP A 97 1.31 0.50 -5.17
CA ASP A 97 1.14 1.71 -5.99
C ASP A 97 1.76 1.49 -7.38
N SER A 98 3.03 1.05 -7.42
CA SER A 98 3.72 0.74 -8.68
C SER A 98 2.98 -0.29 -9.54
N LYS A 99 2.32 -1.28 -8.90
CA LYS A 99 1.52 -2.29 -9.60
C LYS A 99 0.21 -1.71 -10.10
N LEU A 100 -0.50 -0.95 -9.26
CA LEU A 100 -1.79 -0.37 -9.59
C LEU A 100 -1.69 0.67 -10.71
N SER A 101 -0.62 1.49 -10.74
CA SER A 101 -0.40 2.45 -11.82
C SER A 101 -0.25 1.76 -13.19
N PHE A 102 0.34 0.57 -13.24
CA PHE A 102 0.47 -0.19 -14.49
C PHE A 102 -0.77 -1.04 -14.79
N SER A 103 -1.15 -1.92 -13.88
CA SER A 103 -2.27 -2.88 -14.06
C SER A 103 -3.62 -2.18 -14.12
N GLY A 104 -3.86 -1.17 -13.27
CA GLY A 104 -5.10 -0.40 -13.26
C GLY A 104 -5.33 0.33 -14.57
N MET A 105 -4.31 1.02 -15.09
CA MET A 105 -4.39 1.69 -16.40
C MET A 105 -4.65 0.71 -17.54
N ASN A 106 -3.96 -0.44 -17.54
CA ASN A 106 -4.19 -1.48 -18.56
C ASN A 106 -5.63 -2.02 -18.52
N ILE A 107 -6.22 -2.19 -17.33
CA ILE A 107 -7.62 -2.63 -17.18
C ILE A 107 -8.58 -1.56 -17.70
N LEU A 108 -8.37 -0.30 -17.33
CA LEU A 108 -9.19 0.82 -17.82
C LEU A 108 -9.14 0.91 -19.35
N GLN A 109 -7.95 0.81 -19.93
CA GLN A 109 -7.77 0.79 -21.38
C GLN A 109 -8.44 -0.44 -22.03
N SER A 110 -8.27 -1.63 -21.46
CA SER A 110 -8.88 -2.86 -21.97
C SER A 110 -10.41 -2.77 -21.96
N PHE A 111 -10.98 -2.20 -20.89
CA PHE A 111 -12.41 -1.95 -20.79
C PHE A 111 -12.88 -0.96 -21.86
N GLN A 112 -12.17 0.17 -22.04
CA GLN A 112 -12.50 1.15 -23.08
C GLN A 112 -12.43 0.58 -24.49
N GLN A 113 -11.44 -0.26 -24.79
CA GLN A 113 -11.31 -0.93 -26.09
C GLN A 113 -12.43 -1.95 -26.36
N ALA A 114 -13.01 -2.51 -25.30
CA ALA A 114 -14.17 -3.38 -25.42
C ALA A 114 -15.48 -2.62 -25.68
N LEU A 115 -15.52 -1.31 -25.39
CA LEU A 115 -16.69 -0.49 -25.71
C LEU A 115 -16.83 -0.30 -27.22
N THR A 116 -18.07 -0.29 -27.70
CA THR A 116 -18.38 -0.03 -29.10
C THR A 116 -17.82 1.36 -29.50
N PRO A 117 -17.08 1.49 -30.62
CA PRO A 117 -16.52 2.76 -31.03
C PRO A 117 -17.62 3.76 -31.39
N VAL A 118 -17.44 5.02 -30.98
CA VAL A 118 -18.33 6.12 -31.40
C VAL A 118 -17.96 6.52 -32.82
N GLN A 119 -18.87 6.36 -33.76
CA GLN A 119 -18.72 6.94 -35.09
C GLN A 119 -19.04 8.43 -34.98
N THR A 120 -18.03 9.29 -35.11
CA THR A 120 -18.30 10.72 -35.37
C THR A 120 -18.59 10.91 -36.86
N GLU A 121 -19.38 11.94 -37.16
CA GLU A 121 -19.81 12.33 -38.51
C GLU A 121 -18.64 12.65 -39.46
N ASN A 122 -17.43 12.84 -38.91
CA ASN A 122 -16.18 13.13 -39.62
C ASN A 122 -15.20 11.95 -39.66
N GLY A 123 -15.56 10.78 -39.12
CA GLY A 123 -14.70 9.58 -39.13
C GLY A 123 -13.52 9.61 -38.14
N ASP A 124 -13.40 10.64 -37.29
CA ASP A 124 -12.37 10.73 -36.25
C ASP A 124 -12.77 9.95 -35.00
N VAL A 125 -11.98 8.93 -34.66
CA VAL A 125 -12.10 8.24 -33.37
C VAL A 125 -11.52 9.16 -32.30
N ARG A 126 -12.38 9.78 -31.49
CA ARG A 126 -11.92 10.52 -30.30
C ARG A 126 -11.57 9.51 -29.20
N ASP A 127 -10.33 9.55 -28.74
CA ASP A 127 -9.82 8.82 -27.57
C ASP A 127 -10.19 9.56 -26.26
N ASP A 128 -11.32 10.26 -26.26
CA ASP A 128 -11.77 10.96 -25.06
C ASP A 128 -12.25 9.93 -24.04
N VAL A 129 -11.68 10.04 -22.85
CA VAL A 129 -11.94 9.19 -21.71
C VAL A 129 -13.40 9.36 -21.28
N GLU A 130 -14.31 8.55 -21.82
CA GLU A 130 -15.75 8.65 -21.51
C GLU A 130 -16.00 8.46 -20.01
N ASP A 131 -16.64 9.45 -19.40
CA ASP A 131 -16.95 9.53 -17.96
C ASP A 131 -18.46 9.49 -17.68
N ASN A 132 -19.30 9.61 -18.71
CA ASN A 132 -20.74 9.55 -18.53
C ASN A 132 -21.23 8.10 -18.46
N ALA A 133 -21.89 7.73 -17.36
CA ALA A 133 -22.41 6.39 -17.10
C ALA A 133 -23.38 5.89 -18.20
N GLU A 134 -24.30 6.74 -18.65
CA GLU A 134 -25.29 6.41 -19.69
C GLU A 134 -24.60 6.08 -21.01
N LYS A 135 -23.63 6.89 -21.42
CA LYS A 135 -22.87 6.67 -22.65
C LYS A 135 -22.01 5.41 -22.59
N ILE A 136 -21.40 5.11 -21.44
CA ILE A 136 -20.66 3.86 -21.24
C ILE A 136 -21.63 2.68 -21.32
N PHE A 137 -22.80 2.80 -20.68
CA PHE A 137 -23.82 1.76 -20.67
C PHE A 137 -24.31 1.41 -22.08
N GLU A 138 -24.61 2.42 -22.89
CA GLU A 138 -25.04 2.25 -24.29
C GLU A 138 -23.99 1.53 -25.14
N ARG A 139 -22.71 1.82 -24.90
CA ARG A 139 -21.59 1.29 -25.67
C ARG A 139 -21.06 -0.06 -25.18
N LEU A 140 -21.47 -0.50 -23.99
CA LEU A 140 -21.08 -1.81 -23.45
C LEU A 140 -21.47 -2.94 -24.41
N PRO A 141 -20.60 -3.95 -24.60
CA PRO A 141 -20.95 -5.15 -25.36
C PRO A 141 -22.22 -5.80 -24.83
N THR A 142 -23.05 -6.31 -25.74
CA THR A 142 -24.23 -7.11 -25.36
C THR A 142 -23.83 -8.40 -24.64
N ASP A 143 -22.73 -9.04 -25.08
CA ASP A 143 -22.14 -10.19 -24.40
C ASP A 143 -20.97 -9.75 -23.50
N LEU A 144 -21.24 -9.65 -22.19
CA LEU A 144 -20.23 -9.27 -21.21
C LEU A 144 -19.14 -10.33 -21.02
N LYS A 145 -19.30 -11.57 -21.51
CA LYS A 145 -18.27 -12.61 -21.38
C LYS A 145 -16.93 -12.20 -22.00
N LEU A 146 -16.96 -11.31 -22.99
CA LEU A 146 -15.75 -10.71 -23.58
C LEU A 146 -14.89 -9.96 -22.55
N LEU A 147 -15.50 -9.49 -21.45
CA LEU A 147 -14.86 -8.78 -20.36
C LEU A 147 -14.43 -9.68 -19.19
N GLU A 148 -14.62 -11.00 -19.27
CA GLU A 148 -14.35 -11.91 -18.13
C GLU A 148 -12.88 -11.86 -17.67
N SER A 149 -11.93 -11.82 -18.61
CA SER A 149 -10.51 -11.67 -18.25
C SER A 149 -10.23 -10.32 -17.60
N CYS A 150 -10.80 -9.24 -18.15
CA CYS A 150 -10.67 -7.88 -17.62
C CYS A 150 -11.25 -7.81 -16.20
N TRP A 151 -12.39 -8.46 -15.96
CA TRP A 151 -13.04 -8.56 -14.66
C TRP A 151 -12.20 -9.32 -13.64
N LYS A 152 -11.56 -10.43 -14.03
CA LYS A 152 -10.65 -11.16 -13.12
C LYS A 152 -9.45 -10.30 -12.71
N SER A 153 -8.81 -9.63 -13.67
CA SER A 153 -7.71 -8.69 -13.39
C SER A 153 -8.15 -7.56 -12.47
N TRP A 154 -9.36 -7.04 -12.69
CA TRP A 154 -9.96 -6.03 -11.85
C TRP A 154 -10.10 -6.47 -10.40
N GLN A 155 -10.64 -7.66 -10.14
CA GLN A 155 -10.79 -8.15 -8.76
C GLN A 155 -9.45 -8.28 -8.03
N ASN A 156 -8.38 -8.61 -8.75
CA ASN A 156 -7.03 -8.63 -8.18
C ASN A 156 -6.55 -7.22 -7.81
N CYS A 157 -6.80 -6.23 -8.67
CA CYS A 157 -6.50 -4.83 -8.35
C CYS A 157 -7.35 -4.32 -7.18
N MET A 158 -8.61 -4.76 -7.06
CA MET A 158 -9.45 -4.42 -5.91
C MET A 158 -8.87 -4.94 -4.60
N LEU A 159 -8.37 -6.17 -4.56
CA LEU A 159 -7.69 -6.69 -3.38
C LEU A 159 -6.48 -5.84 -2.99
N LEU A 160 -5.69 -5.39 -3.97
CA LEU A 160 -4.53 -4.51 -3.74
C LEU A 160 -4.93 -3.14 -3.22
N LEU A 161 -5.98 -2.52 -3.78
CA LEU A 161 -6.51 -1.24 -3.33
C LEU A 161 -7.00 -1.29 -1.89
N HIS A 162 -7.76 -2.33 -1.53
CA HIS A 162 -8.22 -2.53 -0.16
C HIS A 162 -7.04 -2.77 0.80
N LEU A 163 -6.04 -3.56 0.42
CA LEU A 163 -4.84 -3.79 1.24
C LEU A 163 -4.09 -2.48 1.48
N ARG A 164 -3.87 -1.69 0.43
CA ARG A 164 -3.24 -0.38 0.51
C ARG A 164 -3.97 0.52 1.49
N HIS A 165 -5.29 0.67 1.32
CA HIS A 165 -6.13 1.50 2.17
C HIS A 165 -6.05 1.05 3.64
N HIS A 166 -6.22 -0.25 3.90
CA HIS A 166 -6.15 -0.80 5.25
C HIS A 166 -4.80 -0.59 5.92
N LEU A 167 -3.67 -0.75 5.20
CA LEU A 167 -2.35 -0.49 5.76
C LEU A 167 -2.15 0.99 6.08
N LYS A 168 -2.67 1.90 5.25
CA LYS A 168 -2.65 3.34 5.54
C LYS A 168 -3.41 3.66 6.83
N GLU A 169 -4.63 3.14 6.98
CA GLU A 169 -5.44 3.39 8.17
C GLU A 169 -4.85 2.75 9.44
N THR A 170 -4.40 1.49 9.33
CA THR A 170 -3.86 0.73 10.46
C THR A 170 -2.60 1.37 11.04
N TYR A 171 -1.77 1.99 10.20
CA TYR A 171 -0.49 2.59 10.60
C TYR A 171 -0.46 4.11 10.50
N ASN A 172 -1.61 4.75 10.28
CA ASN A 172 -1.78 6.20 10.15
C ASN A 172 -0.82 6.82 9.11
N LEU A 173 -0.74 6.21 7.93
CA LEU A 173 0.11 6.64 6.82
C LEU A 173 -0.68 7.49 5.84
N HIS A 174 -0.11 8.63 5.48
CA HIS A 174 -0.71 9.61 4.57
C HIS A 174 -0.07 9.47 3.19
N ASP A 175 -0.75 9.86 2.11
CA ASP A 175 -0.25 9.67 0.74
C ASP A 175 1.08 10.39 0.51
N SER A 176 1.26 11.60 1.06
CA SER A 176 2.53 12.34 0.98
C SER A 176 3.72 11.56 1.53
N LYS A 177 3.51 10.74 2.57
CA LYS A 177 4.55 9.90 3.18
C LYS A 177 4.82 8.64 2.36
N CYS A 178 3.77 8.07 1.75
CA CYS A 178 3.88 6.92 0.86
C CYS A 178 4.65 7.29 -0.42
N ARG A 179 4.33 8.44 -1.03
CA ARG A 179 5.02 8.95 -2.23
C ARG A 179 6.50 9.26 -2.01
N LYS A 180 6.84 9.83 -0.85
CA LYS A 180 8.24 10.17 -0.51
C LYS A 180 9.11 8.93 -0.23
N TYR A 181 8.51 7.78 0.03
CA TYR A 181 9.27 6.57 0.32
C TYR A 181 10.01 6.06 -0.92
N SER A 182 11.31 5.82 -0.77
CA SER A 182 12.13 5.16 -1.78
C SER A 182 12.75 3.87 -1.23
N PRO A 183 12.56 2.71 -1.88
CA PRO A 183 13.17 1.45 -1.45
C PRO A 183 14.71 1.45 -1.50
N SER A 184 15.31 2.39 -2.23
CA SER A 184 16.76 2.55 -2.38
C SER A 184 17.39 3.34 -1.23
N GLU A 185 16.59 4.06 -0.45
CA GLU A 185 17.09 4.83 0.68
C GLU A 185 17.67 3.93 1.79
N PRO A 186 18.66 4.44 2.53
CA PRO A 186 19.30 3.69 3.60
C PRO A 186 18.28 3.34 4.70
N SER A 187 18.35 2.10 5.21
CA SER A 187 17.35 1.55 6.14
C SER A 187 17.08 2.42 7.37
N LYS A 188 18.07 3.20 7.83
CA LYS A 188 17.97 4.07 9.02
C LYS A 188 16.91 5.16 8.90
N ALA A 189 16.56 5.60 7.68
CA ALA A 189 15.57 6.67 7.49
C ALA A 189 14.16 6.25 7.96
N TYR A 190 13.86 4.95 7.88
CA TYR A 190 12.53 4.38 8.15
C TYR A 190 12.53 3.33 9.28
N ASP A 191 13.62 3.22 10.05
CA ASP A 191 13.77 2.24 11.15
C ASP A 191 13.04 2.66 12.44
N LYS A 192 11.93 3.40 12.29
CA LYS A 192 11.11 3.86 13.40
C LYS A 192 10.09 2.77 13.73
N ALA A 193 9.97 2.43 15.02
CA ALA A 193 8.90 1.57 15.48
C ALA A 193 7.53 2.17 15.16
N ILE A 194 6.55 1.32 14.84
CA ILE A 194 5.18 1.71 14.51
C ILE A 194 4.18 1.01 15.42
N THR A 195 3.03 1.65 15.61
CA THR A 195 1.92 1.13 16.41
C THR A 195 0.71 0.91 15.50
N ARG A 196 -0.07 -0.14 15.77
CA ARG A 196 -1.33 -0.42 15.06
C ARG A 196 -2.47 0.33 15.71
N LYS A 197 -3.25 1.06 14.92
CA LYS A 197 -4.52 1.65 15.36
C LYS A 197 -5.51 0.51 15.65
N PRO A 198 -6.09 0.43 16.87
CA PRO A 198 -7.06 -0.61 17.18
C PRO A 198 -8.37 -0.40 16.40
N GLY A 199 -9.07 -1.50 16.12
CA GLY A 199 -10.42 -1.46 15.54
C GLY A 199 -10.50 -1.21 14.03
N VAL A 200 -9.38 -1.05 13.33
CA VAL A 200 -9.37 -0.97 11.85
C VAL A 200 -9.72 -2.35 11.29
N LYS A 201 -10.86 -2.46 10.61
CA LYS A 201 -11.32 -3.72 10.00
C LYS A 201 -10.73 -3.87 8.60
N PHE A 202 -10.47 -5.11 8.20
CA PHE A 202 -10.10 -5.45 6.83
C PHE A 202 -11.18 -6.32 6.20
N HIS A 203 -11.87 -5.75 5.21
CA HIS A 203 -12.92 -6.46 4.49
C HIS A 203 -12.94 -5.97 3.03
N PRO A 204 -12.29 -6.67 2.10
CA PRO A 204 -12.34 -6.35 0.68
C PRO A 204 -13.71 -6.73 0.11
N GLY A 205 -14.69 -5.82 0.24
CA GLY A 205 -16.10 -6.10 -0.03
C GLY A 205 -16.36 -6.60 -1.44
N GLN A 206 -15.92 -5.87 -2.47
CA GLN A 206 -16.16 -6.25 -3.86
C GLN A 206 -15.53 -7.62 -4.23
N PRO A 207 -14.24 -7.91 -3.93
CA PRO A 207 -13.69 -9.25 -4.12
C PRO A 207 -14.41 -10.36 -3.34
N ILE A 208 -14.89 -10.08 -2.13
CA ILE A 208 -15.65 -11.05 -1.33
C ILE A 208 -17.01 -11.34 -1.98
N CYS A 209 -17.78 -10.30 -2.33
CA CYS A 209 -19.05 -10.46 -3.04
C CYS A 209 -18.87 -11.24 -4.35
N CYS A 210 -17.75 -11.00 -5.05
CA CYS A 210 -17.38 -11.73 -6.25
C CYS A 210 -17.14 -13.22 -5.95
N LEU A 211 -16.46 -13.57 -4.86
CA LEU A 211 -16.30 -14.98 -4.46
C LEU A 211 -17.64 -15.63 -4.07
N GLU A 212 -18.49 -14.92 -3.33
CA GLU A 212 -19.81 -15.39 -2.90
C GLU A 212 -20.73 -15.68 -4.09
N SER A 213 -20.62 -14.88 -5.16
CA SER A 213 -21.39 -15.08 -6.40
C SER A 213 -20.77 -16.11 -7.36
N GLY A 214 -19.65 -16.74 -7.01
CA GLY A 214 -18.95 -17.70 -7.88
C GLY A 214 -18.13 -17.03 -8.99
N CYS A 215 -17.64 -15.82 -8.76
CA CYS A 215 -16.91 -14.96 -9.69
C CYS A 215 -17.69 -14.61 -10.96
N MET A 216 -19.01 -14.57 -10.86
CA MET A 216 -19.88 -14.19 -11.97
C MET A 216 -19.72 -12.70 -12.30
N LEU A 217 -19.90 -12.38 -13.58
CA LEU A 217 -19.96 -10.98 -14.01
C LEU A 217 -21.19 -10.31 -13.40
N PRO A 218 -21.08 -9.04 -12.98
CA PRO A 218 -22.22 -8.28 -12.46
C PRO A 218 -23.20 -7.93 -13.59
N SER A 219 -24.35 -7.35 -13.24
CA SER A 219 -25.26 -6.75 -14.23
C SER A 219 -24.57 -5.63 -15.02
N ARG A 220 -25.11 -5.26 -16.18
CA ARG A 220 -24.51 -4.19 -17.01
C ARG A 220 -24.46 -2.88 -16.25
N GLU A 221 -25.52 -2.56 -15.50
CA GLU A 221 -25.65 -1.36 -14.68
C GLU A 221 -24.58 -1.32 -13.59
N GLU A 222 -24.46 -2.40 -12.80
CA GLU A 222 -23.43 -2.53 -11.76
C GLU A 222 -22.01 -2.48 -12.35
N PHE A 223 -21.79 -3.05 -13.53
CA PHE A 223 -20.48 -3.02 -14.19
C PHE A 223 -20.03 -1.58 -14.47
N VAL A 224 -20.95 -0.74 -14.98
CA VAL A 224 -20.66 0.69 -15.25
C VAL A 224 -20.37 1.44 -13.96
N GLU A 225 -21.19 1.27 -12.93
CA GLU A 225 -21.00 1.93 -11.64
C GLU A 225 -19.65 1.59 -11.04
N GLN A 226 -19.34 0.28 -10.96
CA GLN A 226 -18.07 -0.18 -10.42
C GLN A 226 -16.90 0.31 -11.29
N TYR A 227 -17.08 0.42 -12.61
CA TYR A 227 -16.03 0.93 -13.50
C TYR A 227 -15.69 2.38 -13.23
N LEU A 228 -16.69 3.23 -13.03
CA LEU A 228 -16.48 4.63 -12.70
C LEU A 228 -15.83 4.79 -11.32
N GLU A 229 -16.22 3.97 -10.35
CA GLU A 229 -15.60 3.94 -9.03
C GLU A 229 -14.12 3.51 -9.13
N PHE A 230 -13.85 2.42 -9.84
CA PHE A 230 -12.50 1.91 -10.07
C PHE A 230 -11.62 2.94 -10.80
N LYS A 231 -12.13 3.53 -11.86
CA LYS A 231 -11.47 4.58 -12.63
C LYS A 231 -11.09 5.75 -11.72
N THR A 232 -12.01 6.20 -10.89
CA THR A 232 -11.77 7.28 -9.92
C THR A 232 -10.65 6.90 -8.95
N MET A 233 -10.70 5.69 -8.39
CA MET A 233 -9.65 5.20 -7.49
C MET A 233 -8.27 5.16 -8.16
N ILE A 234 -8.15 4.62 -9.37
CA ILE A 234 -6.89 4.52 -10.11
C ILE A 234 -6.35 5.89 -10.50
N MET A 235 -7.20 6.79 -11.00
CA MET A 235 -6.80 8.15 -11.40
C MET A 235 -6.39 9.02 -10.21
N ASN A 236 -6.86 8.70 -9.01
CA ASN A 236 -6.52 9.44 -7.79
C ASN A 236 -5.31 8.87 -7.03
N LEU A 237 -4.67 7.78 -7.51
CA LEU A 237 -3.49 7.22 -6.85
C LEU A 237 -2.34 8.24 -6.75
N ASP A 238 -2.16 9.04 -7.79
CA ASP A 238 -1.03 9.98 -7.92
C ASP A 238 -1.41 11.45 -7.70
N LYS A 239 -2.71 11.78 -7.61
CA LYS A 239 -3.14 13.16 -7.38
C LYS A 239 -2.78 13.62 -5.96
N SER A 240 -2.21 14.81 -5.84
CA SER A 240 -1.99 15.46 -4.56
C SER A 240 -3.34 15.76 -3.92
N GLU A 241 -3.54 15.39 -2.65
CA GLU A 241 -4.60 16.02 -1.84
C GLU A 241 -4.37 17.55 -1.69
N ASP A 242 -3.18 18.06 -2.06
CA ASP A 242 -2.85 19.49 -2.14
C ASP A 242 -3.38 20.19 -3.42
N ASP A 243 -3.96 19.47 -4.41
CA ASP A 243 -4.50 20.08 -5.64
C ASP A 243 -6.02 20.31 -5.58
N SER A 244 -6.67 20.03 -4.45
CA SER A 244 -8.10 20.27 -4.23
C SER A 244 -8.43 21.63 -3.59
N ASP A 245 -7.51 22.59 -3.59
CA ASP A 245 -7.80 23.98 -3.21
C ASP A 245 -8.41 24.74 -4.41
N HIS A 246 -9.59 24.32 -4.85
CA HIS A 246 -10.47 25.18 -5.64
C HIS A 246 -11.16 26.18 -4.70
N ASP A 247 -10.52 27.34 -4.56
CA ASP A 247 -11.13 28.67 -4.54
C ASP A 247 -12.56 28.77 -3.97
N SER A 248 -12.68 28.91 -2.65
CA SER A 248 -13.90 29.38 -1.96
C SER A 248 -13.60 29.83 -0.53
N THR A 249 -12.74 30.85 -0.38
CA THR A 249 -12.87 31.75 0.77
C THR A 249 -12.72 33.18 0.28
N GLY A 250 -13.87 33.78 -0.05
CA GLY A 250 -14.00 35.23 -0.13
C GLY A 250 -13.44 35.84 1.15
N ARG A 251 -12.33 36.55 1.02
CA ARG A 251 -11.87 37.49 2.04
C ARG A 251 -12.85 38.65 2.07
N GLU A 252 -13.82 38.59 2.97
CA GLU A 252 -14.42 39.81 3.52
C GLU A 252 -13.69 40.17 4.81
N SER A 253 -12.86 41.21 4.73
CA SER A 253 -12.32 41.92 5.88
C SER A 253 -13.44 42.74 6.53
N PRO A 254 -13.58 42.75 7.88
CA PRO A 254 -14.31 43.81 8.55
C PRO A 254 -13.34 44.89 9.04
N SER A 255 -13.67 46.14 8.69
CA SER A 255 -13.04 47.37 9.15
C SER A 255 -13.81 47.97 10.35
N GLY A 256 -13.09 48.47 11.36
CA GLY A 256 -13.51 49.49 12.36
C GLY A 256 -14.59 49.10 13.39
N GLU A 257 -14.71 49.65 14.60
CA GLU A 257 -14.05 50.74 15.32
C GLU A 257 -14.50 50.73 16.81
N THR A 258 -13.58 51.08 17.72
CA THR A 258 -13.70 51.88 18.98
C THR A 258 -14.73 51.63 20.12
N GLY A 259 -14.20 51.74 21.35
CA GLY A 259 -14.87 52.13 22.62
C GLY A 259 -14.67 51.08 23.73
N GLY A 260 -14.00 51.27 24.88
CA GLY A 260 -13.61 52.45 25.64
C GLY A 260 -14.30 52.42 27.01
N GLU A 261 -13.62 52.00 28.08
CA GLU A 261 -13.64 52.59 29.45
C GLU A 261 -13.05 51.66 30.54
N SER A 262 -12.65 52.31 31.64
CA SER A 262 -11.56 52.01 32.58
C SER A 262 -12.07 51.69 34.00
N CYS A 263 -11.23 51.03 34.83
CA CYS A 263 -10.75 51.47 36.17
C CYS A 263 -10.18 50.27 36.97
N GLN A 264 -8.87 50.24 37.24
CA GLN A 264 -8.14 50.61 38.49
C GLN A 264 -8.03 49.47 39.52
N ASP A 265 -6.82 48.95 39.79
CA ASP A 265 -6.05 49.25 41.02
C ASP A 265 -4.67 48.53 41.10
N THR A 266 -3.58 49.30 40.92
CA THR A 266 -2.53 49.65 41.92
C THR A 266 -1.61 48.57 42.59
N VAL A 267 -0.31 48.64 42.22
CA VAL A 267 1.00 48.42 42.96
C VAL A 267 1.49 47.02 43.40
N GLN A 268 2.63 46.55 42.86
CA GLN A 268 3.97 46.62 43.54
C GLN A 268 5.15 46.02 42.73
N SER A 269 6.04 46.94 42.37
CA SER A 269 7.50 46.97 42.13
C SER A 269 8.44 45.78 42.43
N LYS A 270 9.40 45.61 41.47
CA LYS A 270 10.85 45.27 41.57
C LYS A 270 11.21 43.84 42.06
N GLU A 271 12.21 43.13 41.52
CA GLU A 271 13.61 43.53 41.32
C GLU A 271 14.40 42.59 40.38
N LYS A 272 15.61 43.05 40.00
CA LYS A 272 16.53 42.55 38.98
C LYS A 272 17.31 41.27 39.36
N ARG A 273 17.72 40.56 38.29
CA ARG A 273 18.78 39.53 38.16
C ARG A 273 20.07 39.78 38.98
N PRO A 274 20.86 38.72 39.23
CA PRO A 274 22.10 38.56 38.46
C PRO A 274 22.37 37.13 37.94
N ALA A 275 23.46 36.99 37.19
CA ALA A 275 23.78 35.88 36.30
C ALA A 275 25.00 35.03 36.75
N LYS A 276 24.96 33.72 36.41
CA LYS A 276 26.07 32.75 36.10
C LYS A 276 27.08 32.41 37.24
N PRO A 277 27.63 31.17 37.24
CA PRO A 277 28.81 30.91 36.42
C PRO A 277 28.81 29.60 35.61
N ARG A 278 29.55 29.72 34.51
CA ARG A 278 29.97 28.74 33.52
C ARG A 278 31.09 27.86 34.10
N LYS A 279 31.08 26.54 33.86
CA LYS A 279 32.28 25.69 33.95
C LYS A 279 32.62 25.11 32.57
N THR A 280 33.84 25.37 32.13
CA THR A 280 34.60 24.76 31.03
C THR A 280 35.88 24.16 31.64
N PRO A 281 36.77 23.46 30.92
CA PRO A 281 36.63 22.51 29.82
C PRO A 281 37.34 21.17 30.12
N SER A 282 37.16 20.22 29.21
CA SER A 282 37.76 18.89 29.17
C SER A 282 39.29 18.90 28.95
N ARG A 283 39.98 17.97 29.62
CA ARG A 283 41.42 17.70 29.53
C ARG A 283 41.70 16.62 28.46
N LYS A 284 42.51 16.95 27.44
CA LYS A 284 43.28 16.01 26.58
C LYS A 284 44.62 15.71 27.30
N THR A 285 45.39 14.63 27.19
CA THR A 285 45.85 13.63 26.18
C THR A 285 46.50 12.44 26.99
N PRO A 286 47.21 11.40 26.46
CA PRO A 286 47.63 11.09 25.09
C PRO A 286 47.43 9.62 24.62
N SER A 287 47.75 9.47 23.33
CA SER A 287 47.81 8.29 22.47
C SER A 287 48.52 7.06 23.02
N SER A 288 47.98 5.86 22.75
CA SER A 288 48.77 4.64 22.61
C SER A 288 48.61 4.06 21.21
N SER A 289 49.71 4.09 20.46
CA SER A 289 49.92 3.32 19.24
C SER A 289 50.51 1.96 19.62
N LYS A 290 49.96 0.86 19.08
CA LYS A 290 50.73 -0.35 18.73
C LYS A 290 49.91 -1.37 17.93
N ALA A 291 50.30 -1.45 16.65
CA ALA A 291 50.49 -2.65 15.83
C ALA A 291 49.38 -3.70 15.69
N ARG A 292 48.78 -3.71 14.50
CA ARG A 292 47.98 -4.81 13.91
C ARG A 292 48.92 -5.76 13.15
N PRO A 293 48.88 -7.10 13.34
CA PRO A 293 49.70 -8.01 12.56
C PRO A 293 49.09 -8.29 11.17
N LYS A 294 49.96 -8.41 10.16
CA LYS A 294 49.67 -8.71 8.75
C LYS A 294 49.21 -10.17 8.55
N PRO A 295 48.44 -10.48 7.48
CA PRO A 295 47.93 -11.83 7.22
C PRO A 295 49.02 -12.76 6.67
N ARG A 296 49.04 -14.01 7.18
CA ARG A 296 49.88 -15.10 6.65
C ARG A 296 49.28 -15.71 5.38
N SER A 297 50.18 -16.23 4.57
CA SER A 297 50.11 -16.54 3.14
C SER A 297 49.22 -17.72 2.73
N LYS A 298 48.78 -17.64 1.46
CA LYS A 298 48.09 -18.66 0.65
C LYS A 298 48.87 -19.99 0.64
N LYS A 299 48.21 -21.10 1.00
CA LYS A 299 48.64 -22.46 0.64
C LYS A 299 47.83 -22.97 -0.56
N LYS A 300 48.56 -23.33 -1.62
CA LYS A 300 48.08 -23.94 -2.87
C LYS A 300 47.35 -25.27 -2.57
N ARG A 301 46.10 -25.41 -3.03
CA ARG A 301 45.46 -26.72 -3.20
C ARG A 301 45.93 -27.32 -4.53
N LYS A 302 46.57 -28.49 -4.47
CA LYS A 302 46.95 -29.30 -5.63
C LYS A 302 45.69 -29.74 -6.39
N LYS A 303 45.71 -29.59 -7.72
CA LYS A 303 44.83 -30.30 -8.65
C LYS A 303 45.15 -31.80 -8.55
N ILE A 304 44.12 -32.62 -8.43
CA ILE A 304 44.17 -34.05 -8.75
C ILE A 304 43.28 -34.20 -9.99
N SER A 305 43.87 -34.61 -11.10
CA SER A 305 43.18 -35.04 -12.31
C SER A 305 43.07 -36.56 -12.31
N PHE A 306 42.00 -37.03 -12.95
CA PHE A 306 41.59 -38.41 -13.19
C PHE A 306 42.66 -39.30 -13.82
N GLN A 307 42.63 -40.57 -13.42
CA GLN A 307 42.43 -41.71 -14.32
C GLN A 307 41.29 -42.56 -13.77
#